data_AF-A0A0Q6V484-F1
#
_entry.id   AF-A0A0Q6V484-F1
#
_cell.length_a   1.000
_cell.length_b   1.000
_cell.length_c   1.000
_cell.angle_alpha   90.00
_cell.angle_beta   90.00
_cell.angle_gamma   90.00
#
_symmetry.space_group_name_H-M   'P 1'
#
loop_
_entity.id
_entity.type
_entity.pdbx_description
1 polymer ?
#
loop_
_entity_poly.entity_id
_entity_poly.type
_entity_poly.pdbx_seq_one_letter_code
_entity_poly.pdbx_strand_id
1 'polypeptide(L)'
;MPTIQAAELDCRIDPGVKWEKHVIDEALQRDMRALVRRLGLHYGSIDMRLTPEGKYVFFEINPSGQFLFIEIDTGHPLSNAMAAMLLSARSKPSQMGSTTWVDGWETRAGRTRQ
;
A
#
# COMPACT_ATOMS: atom_id res chain seq x y z
N MET A 1 6.61 34.40 16.29
CA MET A 1 6.63 33.51 15.10
C MET A 1 5.19 33.14 14.82
N PRO A 2 4.64 33.39 13.62
CA PRO A 2 3.30 32.93 13.29
C PRO A 2 3.30 31.39 13.30
N THR A 3 2.26 30.81 13.91
CA THR A 3 2.05 29.36 13.94
C THR A 3 1.59 28.94 12.55
N ILE A 4 2.50 28.39 11.75
CA ILE A 4 2.16 27.69 10.51
C ILE A 4 1.29 26.50 10.91
N GLN A 5 0.14 26.34 10.25
CA GLN A 5 -0.73 25.21 10.53
C GLN A 5 -0.04 23.93 10.01
N ALA A 6 -0.06 22.83 10.76
CA ALA A 6 0.55 21.58 10.31
C ALA A 6 -0.01 21.20 8.92
N ALA A 7 0.87 20.78 8.01
CA ALA A 7 0.55 20.49 6.61
C ALA A 7 0.09 21.69 5.74
N GLU A 8 0.42 22.94 6.09
CA GLU A 8 0.04 24.13 5.28
C GLU A 8 0.59 24.10 3.84
N LEU A 9 1.74 23.46 3.61
CA LEU A 9 2.35 23.30 2.28
C LEU A 9 2.30 21.85 1.79
N ASP A 10 2.92 20.92 2.53
CA ASP A 10 3.00 19.51 2.15
C ASP A 10 3.26 18.64 3.39
N CYS A 11 2.33 17.74 3.69
CA CYS A 11 2.43 16.84 4.84
C CYS A 11 3.61 15.85 4.78
N ARG A 12 4.19 15.64 3.59
CA ARG A 12 5.30 14.69 3.40
C ARG A 12 6.63 15.21 3.90
N ILE A 13 6.78 16.54 3.97
CA ILE A 13 8.03 17.21 4.35
C ILE A 13 7.89 17.97 5.68
N ASP A 14 6.68 18.05 6.24
CA ASP A 14 6.42 18.69 7.52
C ASP A 14 6.59 17.67 8.66
N PRO A 15 7.68 17.74 9.44
CA PRO A 15 7.92 16.81 10.54
C PRO A 15 6.97 17.04 11.73
N GLY A 16 6.20 18.13 11.74
CA GLY A 16 5.19 18.41 12.75
C GLY A 16 3.86 17.69 12.52
N VAL A 17 3.64 17.12 11.34
CA VAL A 17 2.41 16.38 11.02
C VAL A 17 2.48 14.99 11.64
N LYS A 18 1.45 14.65 12.40
CA LYS A 18 1.22 13.29 12.89
C LYS A 18 -0.01 12.71 12.25
N TRP A 19 0.05 11.42 11.93
CA TRP A 19 -1.08 10.69 11.38
C TRP A 19 -1.95 10.14 12.50
N GLU A 20 -3.25 10.31 12.37
CA GLU A 20 -4.23 9.86 13.36
C GLU A 20 -5.22 8.89 12.74
N LYS A 21 -5.80 8.03 13.60
CA LYS A 21 -6.85 7.10 13.17
C LYS A 21 -8.11 7.87 12.87
N HIS A 22 -8.69 7.58 11.70
CA HIS A 22 -9.98 8.12 11.30
C HIS A 22 -10.95 6.99 10.99
N VAL A 23 -12.14 7.04 11.59
CA VAL A 23 -13.17 6.03 11.36
C VAL A 23 -14.07 6.49 10.22
N ILE A 24 -14.14 5.66 9.18
CA ILE A 24 -15.06 5.84 8.05
C ILE A 24 -16.24 4.89 8.18
N ASP A 25 -17.40 5.28 7.63
CA ASP A 25 -18.61 4.47 7.69
C ASP A 25 -18.48 3.16 6.90
N GLU A 26 -19.37 2.22 7.19
CA GLU A 26 -19.35 0.88 6.58
C GLU A 26 -19.58 0.92 5.06
N ALA A 27 -20.32 1.90 4.56
CA ALA A 27 -20.62 2.03 3.14
C ALA A 27 -19.34 2.40 2.38
N LEU A 28 -18.61 3.41 2.85
CA LEU A 28 -17.34 3.84 2.28
C LEU A 28 -16.29 2.72 2.36
N GLN A 29 -16.20 2.02 3.49
CA GLN A 29 -15.30 0.87 3.63
C GLN A 29 -15.61 -0.23 2.60
N ARG A 30 -16.89 -0.52 2.36
CA ARG A 30 -17.31 -1.51 1.36
C ARG A 30 -16.91 -1.07 -0.04
N ASP A 31 -17.09 0.21 -0.37
CA ASP A 31 -16.78 0.76 -1.68
C ASP A 31 -15.25 0.76 -1.94
N MET A 32 -14.43 1.09 -0.94
CA MET A 32 -12.97 0.99 -1.03
C MET A 32 -12.50 -0.45 -1.26
N ARG A 33 -13.07 -1.43 -0.54
CA ARG A 33 -12.77 -2.85 -0.79
C ARG A 33 -13.22 -3.31 -2.17
N ALA A 34 -14.36 -2.82 -2.66
CA ALA A 34 -14.85 -3.13 -4.01
C ALA A 34 -13.94 -2.55 -5.09
N LEU A 35 -13.41 -1.34 -4.89
CA LEU A 35 -12.44 -0.71 -5.79
C LEU A 35 -11.17 -1.56 -5.92
N VAL A 36 -10.53 -1.92 -4.79
CA VAL A 36 -9.33 -2.76 -4.76
C VAL A 36 -9.55 -4.08 -5.51
N ARG A 37 -10.68 -4.75 -5.27
CA ARG A 37 -11.03 -6.01 -5.95
C ARG A 37 -11.27 -5.83 -7.45
N ARG A 38 -11.99 -4.78 -7.86
CA ARG A 38 -12.31 -4.51 -9.28
C ARG A 38 -11.07 -4.19 -10.10
N LEU A 39 -10.05 -3.62 -9.48
CA LEU A 39 -8.75 -3.37 -10.10
C LEU A 39 -7.82 -4.60 -10.08
N GLY A 40 -8.25 -5.74 -9.53
CA GLY A 40 -7.42 -6.93 -9.42
C GLY A 40 -6.26 -6.78 -8.43
N LEU A 41 -6.34 -5.82 -7.50
CA LEU A 41 -5.30 -5.55 -6.52
C LEU A 41 -5.51 -6.39 -5.26
N HIS A 42 -4.42 -6.87 -4.69
CA HIS A 42 -4.42 -7.44 -3.33
C HIS A 42 -4.26 -6.35 -2.26
N TYR A 43 -3.68 -5.21 -2.64
CA TYR A 43 -3.36 -4.08 -1.78
C TYR A 43 -3.36 -2.77 -2.58
N GLY A 44 -3.69 -1.66 -1.91
CA GLY A 44 -3.47 -0.31 -2.40
C GLY A 44 -3.73 0.71 -1.31
N SER A 45 -2.96 1.81 -1.29
CA SER A 45 -3.26 2.98 -0.45
C SER A 45 -4.23 3.88 -1.21
N ILE A 46 -5.28 4.34 -0.55
CA ILE A 46 -6.32 5.17 -1.16
C ILE A 46 -6.27 6.56 -0.52
N ASP A 47 -6.10 7.56 -1.36
CA ASP A 47 -6.02 8.95 -0.93
C ASP A 47 -7.37 9.62 -1.15
N MET A 48 -7.89 10.22 -0.08
CA MET A 48 -9.17 10.91 -0.07
C MET A 48 -9.09 12.19 0.75
N ARG A 49 -9.98 13.13 0.46
CA ARG A 49 -10.21 14.33 1.28
C ARG A 49 -11.63 14.35 1.83
N LEU A 50 -11.76 14.62 3.12
CA LEU A 50 -13.03 14.97 3.75
C LEU A 50 -13.30 16.47 3.56
N THR A 51 -14.41 16.83 2.92
CA THR A 51 -14.82 18.24 2.78
C THR A 51 -15.43 18.75 4.09
N PRO A 52 -15.51 20.09 4.30
CA PRO A 52 -16.20 20.67 5.46
C PRO A 52 -17.67 20.22 5.60
N GLU A 53 -18.32 19.84 4.50
CA GLU A 53 -19.68 19.33 4.44
C GLU A 53 -19.78 17.82 4.76
N GLY A 54 -18.67 17.18 5.14
CA GLY A 54 -18.63 15.77 5.52
C GLY A 54 -18.61 14.80 4.35
N LYS A 55 -18.26 15.24 3.14
CA LYS A 55 -18.18 14.38 1.95
C LYS A 55 -16.76 13.91 1.70
N TYR A 56 -16.57 12.65 1.34
CA TYR A 56 -15.27 12.15 0.90
C TYR A 56 -15.10 12.32 -0.62
N VAL A 57 -14.00 12.93 -1.02
CA VAL A 57 -13.57 13.06 -2.41
C VAL A 57 -12.38 12.13 -2.64
N PHE A 58 -12.52 11.18 -3.57
CA PHE A 58 -11.45 10.27 -3.98
C PHE A 58 -10.44 10.99 -4.88
N PHE A 59 -9.14 10.78 -4.65
CA PHE A 59 -8.08 11.29 -5.50
C PHE A 59 -7.41 10.18 -6.29
N GLU A 60 -6.84 9.20 -5.59
CA GLU A 60 -6.12 8.11 -6.24
C GLU A 60 -6.11 6.82 -5.42
N ILE A 61 -5.67 5.75 -6.07
CA ILE A 61 -5.23 4.53 -5.42
C ILE A 61 -3.82 4.21 -5.91
N ASN A 62 -2.86 4.07 -4.98
CA ASN A 62 -1.50 3.67 -5.27
C ASN A 62 -1.30 2.18 -4.91
N PRO A 63 -1.10 1.28 -5.91
CA PRO A 63 -0.89 -0.15 -5.68
C PRO A 63 0.39 -0.50 -4.90
N SER A 64 1.32 0.45 -4.78
CA SER A 64 2.59 0.32 -4.07
C SER A 64 2.76 1.42 -3.01
N GLY A 65 1.64 1.90 -2.47
CA GLY A 65 1.61 2.93 -1.45
C GLY A 65 2.45 2.59 -0.23
N GLN A 66 3.29 3.53 0.19
CA GLN A 66 4.03 3.44 1.44
C GLN A 66 3.06 3.57 2.62
N PHE A 67 3.21 2.72 3.64
CA PHE A 67 2.31 2.70 4.79
C PHE A 67 3.01 2.73 6.15
N LEU A 68 4.34 2.58 6.19
CA LEU A 68 5.07 2.39 7.44
C LEU A 68 4.95 3.59 8.39
N PHE A 69 4.92 4.80 7.86
CA PHE A 69 4.72 6.02 8.65
C PHE A 69 3.35 6.05 9.35
N ILE A 70 2.29 5.54 8.71
CA ILE A 70 0.97 5.38 9.33
C ILE A 70 1.03 4.37 10.46
N GLU A 71 1.69 3.24 10.27
CA GLU A 71 1.84 2.22 11.33
C GLU A 71 2.60 2.77 12.53
N ILE A 72 3.68 3.53 12.32
CA ILE A 72 4.46 4.16 13.39
C ILE A 72 3.59 5.12 14.21
N ASP A 73 2.85 6.01 13.55
CA ASP A 73 2.09 7.05 14.23
C ASP A 73 0.79 6.54 14.88
N THR A 74 0.13 5.58 14.24
CA THR A 74 -1.19 5.11 14.67
C THR A 74 -1.15 3.80 15.46
N GLY A 75 -0.07 3.02 15.34
CA GLY A 75 0.03 1.67 15.88
C GLY A 75 -0.87 0.65 15.17
N HIS A 76 -1.34 0.94 13.94
CA HIS A 76 -2.03 -0.07 13.14
C HIS A 76 -1.06 -1.17 12.70
N PRO A 77 -1.39 -2.46 12.85
CA PRO A 77 -0.49 -3.57 12.54
C PRO A 77 -0.47 -3.88 11.03
N LEU A 78 -0.15 -2.87 10.20
CA LEU A 78 -0.22 -2.95 8.73
C LEU A 78 0.83 -3.92 8.18
N SER A 79 2.03 -3.93 8.73
CA SER A 79 3.10 -4.87 8.39
C SER A 79 2.67 -6.31 8.67
N ASN A 80 2.02 -6.57 9.81
CA ASN A 80 1.48 -7.89 10.13
C ASN A 80 0.36 -8.30 9.17
N ALA A 81 -0.54 -7.37 8.83
CA ALA A 81 -1.59 -7.63 7.85
C ALA A 81 -1.00 -7.96 6.47
N MET A 82 0.06 -7.27 6.06
CA MET A 82 0.76 -7.53 4.81
C MET A 82 1.45 -8.90 4.81
N ALA A 83 2.18 -9.24 5.88
CA ALA A 83 2.78 -10.56 6.04
C ALA A 83 1.73 -11.66 6.03
N ALA A 84 0.61 -11.48 6.73
CA ALA A 84 -0.50 -12.43 6.74
C ALA A 84 -1.11 -12.61 5.33
N MET A 85 -1.29 -11.52 4.58
CA MET A 85 -1.76 -11.57 3.19
C MET A 85 -0.81 -12.42 2.33
N LEU A 86 0.51 -12.17 2.40
CA LEU A 86 1.52 -12.91 1.65
C LEU A 86 1.55 -14.41 2.03
N LEU A 87 1.43 -14.73 3.32
CA LEU A 87 1.35 -16.12 3.79
C LEU A 87 0.05 -16.81 3.34
N SER A 88 -1.05 -16.06 3.22
CA SER A 88 -2.34 -16.57 2.74
C SER A 88 -2.38 -16.78 1.24
N ALA A 89 -1.47 -16.15 0.48
CA ALA A 89 -1.31 -16.30 -0.96
C ALA A 89 -0.66 -17.65 -1.33
N ARG A 90 -1.21 -18.76 -0.81
CA ARG A 90 -1.02 -20.09 -1.40
C ARG A 90 -2.02 -20.25 -2.53
N SER A 91 -1.61 -19.92 -3.75
CA SER A 91 -2.30 -20.37 -4.95
C SER A 91 -2.02 -21.86 -5.16
N LYS A 92 -3.05 -22.68 -5.42
CA LYS A 92 -2.84 -23.83 -6.31
C LYS A 92 -2.23 -23.27 -7.61
N PRO A 93 -1.22 -23.91 -8.21
CA PRO A 93 -0.72 -23.46 -9.51
C PRO A 93 -1.93 -23.37 -10.44
N SER A 94 -2.20 -22.15 -10.94
CA SER A 94 -3.13 -21.97 -12.04
C SER A 94 -2.71 -22.94 -13.14
N GLN A 95 -3.65 -23.75 -13.64
CA GLN A 95 -3.49 -24.50 -14.88
C GLN A 95 -3.40 -23.47 -16.02
N MET A 96 -2.26 -22.77 -16.10
CA MET A 96 -1.84 -21.93 -17.18
C MET A 96 -0.73 -22.73 -17.87
N GLY A 97 -0.92 -23.03 -19.15
CA GLY A 97 -0.09 -23.98 -19.90
C GLY A 97 1.41 -23.77 -19.69
N SER A 98 2.10 -24.91 -19.52
CA SER A 98 3.55 -25.13 -19.67
C SER A 98 4.34 -23.88 -20.09
N THR A 99 4.70 -23.04 -19.12
CA THR A 99 5.81 -22.10 -19.27
C THR A 99 6.98 -22.70 -18.52
N THR A 100 7.95 -23.22 -19.25
CA THR A 100 9.24 -23.66 -18.70
C THR A 100 9.97 -22.44 -18.14
N TRP A 101 10.11 -22.41 -16.82
CA TRP A 101 11.08 -21.55 -16.14
C TRP A 101 12.49 -22.03 -16.53
N VAL A 102 13.26 -21.19 -17.22
CA VAL A 102 14.71 -21.37 -17.33
C VAL A 102 15.35 -20.67 -16.14
N ASP A 103 15.82 -21.46 -15.18
CA ASP A 103 16.58 -20.96 -14.04
C ASP A 103 17.88 -20.31 -14.53
N GLY A 104 17.88 -18.99 -14.60
CA GLY A 104 18.95 -18.18 -15.16
C GLY A 104 19.86 -17.56 -14.12
N TRP A 105 20.22 -18.26 -13.04
CA TRP A 105 21.22 -17.79 -12.07
C TRP A 105 22.20 -18.90 -11.66
N GLU A 106 22.97 -19.41 -12.62
CA GLU A 106 24.26 -20.04 -12.30
C GLU A 106 25.38 -19.01 -12.47
N THR A 107 25.90 -18.51 -11.34
CA THR A 107 27.24 -17.90 -11.31
C THR A 107 28.27 -18.99 -11.60
N ARG A 108 28.82 -19.02 -12.83
CA ARG A 108 29.94 -19.90 -13.15
C ARG A 108 31.26 -19.19 -12.85
N ALA A 109 31.81 -19.46 -11.68
CA ALA A 109 33.21 -19.19 -11.38
C ALA A 109 34.12 -20.06 -12.26
N GLY A 110 35.12 -19.44 -12.90
CA GLY A 110 36.39 -20.08 -13.24
C GLY A 110 36.55 -20.71 -14.64
N ARG A 111 37.15 -19.96 -15.58
CA ARG A 111 38.44 -20.28 -16.25
C ARG A 111 38.64 -19.41 -17.50
N THR A 112 39.47 -18.39 -17.38
CA THR A 112 40.17 -17.80 -18.53
C THR A 112 41.45 -18.60 -18.75
N ARG A 113 41.53 -19.29 -19.88
CA ARG A 113 42.81 -19.70 -20.47
C ARG A 113 43.21 -18.59 -21.45
N GLN A 114 44.27 -17.86 -21.13
CA GLN A 114 45.44 -17.66 -22.00
C GLN A 114 46.65 -17.55 -21.07
#